data_AF-A0A4Q3T9R1-F1
#
_entry.id   AF-A0A4Q3T9R1-F1
#
_cell.length_a   1.000
_cell.length_b   1.000
_cell.length_c   1.000
_cell.angle_alpha   90.00
_cell.angle_beta   90.00
_cell.angle_gamma   90.00
#
_symmetry.space_group_name_H-M   'P 1'
#
loop_
_entity.id
_entity.type
_entity.pdbx_description
1 polymer ?
#
loop_
_entity_poly.entity_id
_entity_poly.type
_entity_poly.pdbx_seq_one_letter_code
_entity_poly.pdbx_strand_id
1 'polypeptide(L)'
;MSVVSPELLRQFDLSGPRYTSYPTADRFVEAFGADAYVQALTQRRSGAAALALPLSLYVHVPFCESLCYYCACNKIITRHHERAEAYLHYLSREVDLHTAHIGSGQTVSQLHLGGGSPTFLSDDELRALMSMLRRNFTLAPGGEYSIEVDPRTVDARRLAVLAELGFNRLSFGVQDFDLAVQK
;
A
#
# COMPACT_ATOMS: atom_id res chain seq x y z
N MET A 1 -33.37 19.96 12.14
CA MET A 1 -33.77 18.80 11.31
C MET A 1 -32.53 18.34 10.55
N SER A 2 -32.23 17.04 10.55
CA SER A 2 -31.14 16.51 9.71
C SER A 2 -31.46 16.84 8.26
N VAL A 3 -30.49 17.41 7.54
CA VAL A 3 -30.59 17.69 6.09
C VAL A 3 -30.78 16.38 5.29
N VAL A 4 -30.46 15.24 5.89
CA VAL A 4 -30.63 13.90 5.33
C VAL A 4 -31.79 13.20 6.05
N SER A 5 -32.89 12.94 5.35
CA SER A 5 -34.04 12.19 5.86
C SER A 5 -34.00 10.71 5.42
N PRO A 6 -34.70 9.80 6.12
CA PRO A 6 -34.84 8.40 5.69
C PRO A 6 -35.45 8.24 4.29
N GLU A 7 -36.30 9.18 3.88
CA GLU A 7 -36.89 9.23 2.53
C GLU A 7 -35.81 9.56 1.50
N LEU A 8 -34.94 10.52 1.81
CA LEU A 8 -33.82 10.90 0.95
C LEU A 8 -32.82 9.76 0.80
N LEU A 9 -32.50 9.04 1.89
CA LEU A 9 -31.64 7.87 1.85
C LEU A 9 -32.23 6.78 0.95
N ARG A 10 -33.51 6.45 1.11
CA ARG A 10 -34.20 5.46 0.25
C ARG A 10 -34.26 5.89 -1.21
N GLN A 11 -34.37 7.18 -1.48
CA GLN A 11 -34.38 7.70 -2.85
C GLN A 11 -33.03 7.54 -3.55
N PHE A 12 -31.92 7.66 -2.82
CA PHE A 12 -30.56 7.65 -3.37
C PHE A 12 -29.75 6.39 -3.05
N ASP A 13 -30.37 5.36 -2.46
CA ASP A 13 -29.78 4.03 -2.25
C ASP A 13 -29.70 3.24 -3.58
N LEU A 14 -28.91 3.77 -4.50
CA LEU A 14 -28.68 3.24 -5.84
C LEU A 14 -27.19 2.92 -6.00
N SER A 15 -26.88 1.93 -6.83
CA SER A 15 -25.48 1.63 -7.18
C SER A 15 -24.85 2.79 -7.94
N GLY A 16 -23.91 3.48 -7.31
CA GLY A 16 -23.11 4.56 -7.89
C GLY A 16 -21.67 4.13 -8.19
N PRO A 17 -20.93 4.91 -9.01
CA PRO A 17 -19.51 4.68 -9.21
C PRO A 17 -18.75 4.83 -7.88
N ARG A 18 -17.79 3.93 -7.63
CA ARG A 18 -16.87 4.06 -6.50
C ARG A 18 -15.83 5.13 -6.84
N TYR A 19 -15.96 6.32 -6.27
CA TYR A 19 -15.01 7.43 -6.43
C TYR A 19 -13.74 7.19 -5.60
N THR A 20 -12.98 6.15 -5.93
CA THR A 20 -11.64 5.89 -5.35
C THR A 20 -10.57 6.77 -5.97
N SER A 21 -10.79 7.22 -7.21
CA SER A 21 -10.00 8.19 -7.96
C SER A 21 -10.88 8.88 -9.00
N TYR A 22 -10.39 9.98 -9.57
CA TYR A 22 -11.00 10.61 -10.74
C TYR A 22 -9.93 10.90 -11.81
N PRO A 23 -10.05 10.38 -13.04
CA PRO A 23 -11.04 9.40 -13.48
C PRO A 23 -10.97 8.06 -12.70
N THR A 24 -12.06 7.31 -12.72
CA THR A 24 -12.19 6.00 -12.06
C THR A 24 -11.45 4.90 -12.82
N ALA A 25 -11.17 3.76 -12.15
CA ALA A 25 -10.35 2.68 -12.71
C ALA A 25 -10.93 2.02 -13.98
N ASP A 26 -12.25 2.07 -14.20
CA ASP A 26 -12.90 1.64 -15.46
C ASP A 26 -12.48 2.48 -16.68
N ARG A 27 -11.75 3.59 -16.46
CA ARG A 27 -11.15 4.41 -17.51
C ARG A 27 -9.71 4.04 -17.83
N PHE A 28 -9.12 3.08 -17.13
CA PHE A 28 -7.79 2.58 -17.47
C PHE A 28 -7.87 1.76 -18.76
N VAL A 29 -7.02 2.10 -19.72
CA VAL A 29 -6.98 1.49 -21.05
C VAL A 29 -5.55 1.07 -21.37
N GLU A 30 -5.41 0.01 -22.17
CA GLU A 30 -4.10 -0.54 -22.57
C GLU A 30 -3.27 0.42 -23.44
N ALA A 31 -3.87 1.51 -23.95
CA ALA A 31 -3.16 2.56 -24.68
C ALA A 31 -2.13 3.31 -23.82
N PHE A 32 -2.26 3.29 -22.49
CA PHE A 32 -1.22 3.78 -21.59
C PHE A 32 -0.10 2.73 -21.47
N GLY A 33 0.86 2.80 -22.38
CA GLY A 33 2.00 1.87 -22.46
C GLY A 33 3.26 2.35 -21.73
N ALA A 34 4.36 1.61 -21.95
CA ALA A 34 5.65 1.86 -21.32
C ALA A 34 6.20 3.27 -21.58
N ASP A 35 6.11 3.78 -22.81
CA ASP A 35 6.62 5.11 -23.16
C ASP A 35 5.91 6.23 -22.39
N ALA A 36 4.57 6.13 -22.26
CA ALA A 36 3.77 7.08 -21.48
C ALA A 36 4.14 7.01 -19.99
N TYR A 37 4.42 5.81 -19.47
CA TYR A 37 4.86 5.62 -18.09
C TYR A 37 6.24 6.25 -17.82
N VAL A 38 7.21 6.00 -18.71
CA VAL A 38 8.55 6.60 -18.65
C VAL A 38 8.49 8.13 -18.73
N GLN A 39 7.61 8.67 -19.60
CA GLN A 39 7.36 10.10 -19.68
C GLN A 39 6.84 10.65 -18.35
N ALA A 40 5.90 9.98 -17.69
CA ALA A 40 5.39 10.38 -16.38
C ALA A 40 6.48 10.38 -15.30
N LEU A 41 7.34 9.35 -15.26
CA LEU A 41 8.49 9.30 -14.34
C LEU A 41 9.51 10.42 -14.60
N THR A 42 9.77 10.73 -15.88
CA THR A 42 10.65 11.83 -16.28
C THR A 42 10.07 13.19 -15.86
N GLN A 43 8.77 13.39 -16.05
CA GLN A 43 8.07 14.58 -15.56
C GLN A 43 8.10 14.67 -14.04
N ARG A 44 8.01 13.55 -13.32
CA ARG A 44 8.15 13.52 -11.86
C ARG A 44 9.56 13.89 -11.41
N ARG A 45 10.60 13.57 -12.18
CA ARG A 45 11.99 13.91 -11.87
C ARG A 45 12.29 15.39 -12.06
N SER A 46 11.85 16.00 -13.16
CA SER A 46 12.32 17.32 -13.58
C SER A 46 11.24 18.29 -14.08
N GLY A 47 9.96 17.91 -14.03
CA GLY A 47 8.85 18.78 -14.41
C GLY A 47 8.48 19.79 -13.32
N ALA A 48 7.60 20.75 -13.64
CA ALA A 48 7.15 21.76 -12.67
C ALA A 48 6.51 21.15 -11.41
N ALA A 49 5.81 20.02 -11.55
CA ALA A 49 5.23 19.26 -10.45
C ALA A 49 6.28 18.57 -9.57
N ALA A 50 7.48 18.27 -10.09
CA ALA A 50 8.58 17.68 -9.34
C ALA A 50 9.00 18.57 -8.16
N LEU A 51 9.07 19.88 -8.42
CA LEU A 51 9.50 20.90 -7.46
C LEU A 51 8.43 21.25 -6.44
N ALA A 52 7.15 21.02 -6.77
CA ALA A 52 6.02 21.48 -5.95
C ALA A 52 5.36 20.37 -5.12
N LEU A 53 5.46 19.10 -5.54
CA LEU A 53 4.69 18.01 -4.94
C LEU A 53 5.57 16.99 -4.21
N PRO A 54 5.18 16.54 -3.00
CA PRO A 54 5.86 15.46 -2.30
C PRO A 54 5.72 14.11 -3.02
N LEU A 55 6.69 13.22 -2.83
CA LEU A 55 6.61 11.83 -3.30
C LEU A 55 6.04 10.94 -2.20
N SER A 56 5.08 10.10 -2.57
CA SER A 56 4.52 9.03 -1.73
C SER A 56 4.80 7.68 -2.38
N LEU A 57 5.12 6.68 -1.57
CA LEU A 57 5.30 5.29 -1.98
C LEU A 57 4.17 4.43 -1.42
N TYR A 58 3.61 3.59 -2.27
CA TYR A 58 2.71 2.51 -1.89
C TYR A 58 3.31 1.19 -2.34
N VAL A 59 3.43 0.23 -1.42
CA VAL A 59 3.88 -1.13 -1.74
C VAL A 59 2.75 -2.09 -1.39
N HIS A 60 2.30 -2.85 -2.40
CA HIS A 60 1.21 -3.80 -2.26
C HIS A 60 1.75 -5.20 -1.95
N VAL A 61 1.68 -5.63 -0.68
CA VAL A 61 2.04 -7.01 -0.28
C VAL A 61 0.78 -7.88 -0.38
N PRO A 62 0.68 -8.80 -1.36
CA PRO A 62 -0.59 -9.45 -1.68
C PRO A 62 -0.92 -10.62 -0.76
N PHE A 63 -0.01 -11.07 0.11
CA PHE A 63 -0.16 -12.35 0.80
C PHE A 63 -1.04 -12.27 2.05
N CYS A 64 -1.87 -13.29 2.27
CA CYS A 64 -2.59 -13.51 3.52
C CYS A 64 -2.48 -14.97 3.95
N GLU A 65 -2.32 -15.21 5.26
CA GLU A 65 -2.24 -16.56 5.84
C GLU A 65 -3.56 -17.33 5.77
N SER A 66 -4.67 -16.59 5.86
CA SER A 66 -6.03 -17.13 5.93
C SER A 66 -7.00 -16.32 5.07
N LEU A 67 -8.01 -16.98 4.52
CA LEU A 67 -9.10 -16.33 3.80
C LEU A 67 -10.10 -15.69 4.78
N CYS A 68 -10.27 -14.37 4.69
CA CYS A 68 -11.42 -13.70 5.26
C CYS A 68 -12.57 -13.66 4.23
N TYR A 69 -13.71 -14.29 4.52
CA TYR A 69 -14.79 -14.46 3.53
C TYR A 69 -15.44 -13.16 3.06
N TYR A 70 -15.41 -12.11 3.87
CA TYR A 70 -15.90 -10.78 3.51
C TYR A 70 -14.91 -9.98 2.63
N CYS A 71 -13.66 -10.41 2.52
CA CYS A 71 -12.60 -9.57 1.99
C CYS A 71 -12.59 -9.57 0.46
N ALA A 72 -12.72 -8.38 -0.14
CA ALA A 72 -12.62 -8.14 -1.58
C ALA A 72 -11.28 -7.53 -2.03
N CYS A 73 -10.29 -7.42 -1.14
CA CYS A 73 -8.96 -6.91 -1.50
C CYS A 73 -8.26 -7.80 -2.52
N ASN A 74 -7.42 -7.20 -3.37
CA ASN A 74 -6.43 -7.94 -4.18
C ASN A 74 -5.47 -8.64 -3.21
N LYS A 75 -5.48 -9.96 -3.21
CA LYS A 75 -4.70 -10.78 -2.29
C LYS A 75 -4.53 -12.20 -2.82
N ILE A 76 -3.53 -12.90 -2.27
CA ILE A 76 -3.19 -14.28 -2.52
C ILE A 76 -3.18 -14.99 -1.17
N ILE A 77 -4.09 -15.94 -0.97
CA ILE A 77 -4.11 -16.77 0.24
C ILE A 77 -3.06 -17.86 0.09
N THR A 78 -2.10 -17.91 1.01
CA THR A 78 -1.03 -18.90 0.97
C THR A 78 -0.39 -19.08 2.34
N ARG A 79 0.12 -20.29 2.60
CA ARG A 79 0.99 -20.61 3.77
C ARG A 79 2.45 -20.82 3.36
N HIS A 80 2.73 -20.63 2.07
CA HIS A 80 4.04 -20.82 1.46
C HIS A 80 4.84 -19.52 1.58
N HIS A 81 5.50 -19.33 2.73
CA HIS A 81 6.29 -18.13 3.00
C HIS A 81 7.46 -17.94 2.02
N GLU A 82 7.95 -19.01 1.38
CA GLU A 82 8.96 -18.92 0.32
C GLU A 82 8.54 -18.03 -0.87
N ARG A 83 7.23 -17.78 -1.04
CA ARG A 83 6.72 -16.85 -2.06
C ARG A 83 7.05 -15.39 -1.77
N ALA A 84 7.29 -15.03 -0.50
CA ALA A 84 7.67 -13.69 -0.11
C ALA A 84 9.06 -13.32 -0.63
N GLU A 85 10.02 -14.25 -0.58
CA GLU A 85 11.36 -14.05 -1.13
C GLU A 85 11.32 -13.75 -2.63
N ALA A 86 10.59 -14.57 -3.40
CA ALA A 86 10.42 -14.37 -4.83
C ALA A 86 9.75 -13.02 -5.14
N TYR A 87 8.73 -12.65 -4.36
CA TYR A 87 8.06 -11.35 -4.48
C TYR A 87 9.02 -10.18 -4.21
N LEU A 88 9.81 -10.23 -3.13
CA LEU A 88 10.78 -9.19 -2.80
C LEU A 88 11.88 -9.06 -3.87
N HIS A 89 12.30 -10.18 -4.48
CA HIS A 89 13.22 -10.17 -5.60
C HIS A 89 12.66 -9.38 -6.79
N TYR A 90 11.42 -9.66 -7.20
CA TYR A 90 10.78 -8.92 -8.30
C TYR A 90 10.48 -7.47 -7.96
N LEU A 91 10.07 -7.19 -6.71
CA LEU A 91 9.87 -5.82 -6.24
C LEU A 91 11.18 -5.00 -6.31
N SER A 92 12.33 -5.60 -5.98
CA SER A 92 13.62 -4.94 -6.14
C SER A 92 13.88 -4.57 -7.61
N ARG A 93 13.60 -5.48 -8.54
CA ARG A 93 13.76 -5.21 -9.97
C ARG A 93 12.82 -4.12 -10.46
N GLU A 94 11.59 -4.09 -9.95
CA GLU A 94 10.62 -3.03 -10.25
C GLU A 94 11.12 -1.68 -9.75
N VAL A 95 11.64 -1.61 -8.51
CA VAL A 95 12.27 -0.39 -7.97
C VAL A 95 13.46 0.06 -8.82
N ASP A 96 14.29 -0.86 -9.31
CA ASP A 96 15.40 -0.53 -10.22
C ASP A 96 14.87 0.10 -11.54
N LEU A 97 13.75 -0.39 -12.08
CA LEU A 97 13.12 0.18 -13.27
C LEU A 97 12.58 1.60 -13.00
N HIS A 98 11.96 1.85 -11.85
CA HIS A 98 11.51 3.20 -11.51
C HIS A 98 12.68 4.16 -11.34
N THR A 99 13.69 3.77 -10.54
CA THR A 99 14.84 4.62 -10.19
C THR A 99 15.72 4.93 -11.41
N ALA A 100 15.76 4.06 -12.42
CA ALA A 100 16.41 4.35 -13.69
C ALA A 100 15.87 5.61 -14.39
N HIS A 101 14.59 5.94 -14.21
CA HIS A 101 13.95 7.10 -14.84
C HIS A 101 13.75 8.28 -13.88
N ILE A 102 13.21 8.03 -12.68
CA ILE A 102 12.96 9.09 -11.69
C ILE A 102 14.24 9.56 -10.97
N GLY A 103 15.32 8.77 -11.06
CA GLY A 103 16.56 8.97 -10.31
C GLY A 103 16.52 8.37 -8.91
N SER A 104 17.68 8.06 -8.35
CA SER A 104 17.82 7.60 -6.97
C SER A 104 17.82 8.77 -5.97
N GLY A 105 17.51 8.48 -4.71
CA GLY A 105 17.58 9.43 -3.60
C GLY A 105 16.43 10.44 -3.54
N GLN A 106 15.38 10.27 -4.34
CA GLN A 106 14.18 11.12 -4.28
C GLN A 106 13.60 11.14 -2.86
N THR A 107 13.23 12.32 -2.39
CA THR A 107 12.69 12.49 -1.03
C THR A 107 11.24 12.01 -0.97
N VAL A 108 10.97 11.07 -0.06
CA VAL A 108 9.66 10.46 0.18
C VAL A 108 9.12 10.94 1.51
N SER A 109 7.99 11.63 1.48
CA SER A 109 7.31 12.12 2.69
C SER A 109 6.25 11.15 3.20
N GLN A 110 5.86 10.16 2.40
CA GLN A 110 4.89 9.16 2.81
C GLN A 110 5.23 7.77 2.26
N LEU A 111 5.14 6.74 3.10
CA LEU A 111 5.21 5.33 2.71
C LEU A 111 3.99 4.61 3.30
N HIS A 112 3.37 3.75 2.52
CA HIS A 112 2.33 2.85 3.00
C HIS A 112 2.57 1.43 2.48
N LEU A 113 2.70 0.48 3.40
CA LEU A 113 2.62 -0.94 3.08
C LEU A 113 1.18 -1.41 3.33
N GLY A 114 0.52 -1.90 2.29
CA GLY A 114 -0.85 -2.43 2.39
C GLY A 114 -1.09 -3.62 1.47
N GLY A 115 -2.34 -4.05 1.35
CA GLY A 115 -2.77 -5.03 0.35
C GLY A 115 -3.51 -6.23 0.93
N GLY A 116 -2.85 -7.37 0.97
CA GLY A 116 -3.27 -8.53 1.74
C GLY A 116 -2.96 -8.30 3.21
N SER A 117 -1.83 -8.84 3.69
CA SER A 117 -1.26 -8.53 5.00
C SER A 117 0.24 -8.29 4.85
N PRO A 118 0.72 -7.03 4.93
CA PRO A 118 2.15 -6.73 4.97
C PRO A 118 2.91 -7.50 6.06
N THR A 119 2.24 -7.76 7.18
CA THR A 119 2.79 -8.55 8.30
C THR A 119 2.83 -10.07 8.06
N PHE A 120 2.46 -10.53 6.86
CA PHE A 120 2.82 -11.85 6.34
C PHE A 120 4.34 -12.00 6.20
N LEU A 121 5.03 -10.90 5.83
CA LEU A 121 6.49 -10.88 5.75
C LEU A 121 7.10 -11.09 7.14
N SER A 122 8.13 -11.93 7.22
CA SER A 122 8.96 -12.09 8.41
C SER A 122 9.67 -10.78 8.80
N ASP A 123 10.23 -10.72 10.00
CA ASP A 123 10.95 -9.53 10.46
C ASP A 123 12.14 -9.20 9.56
N ASP A 124 12.84 -10.24 9.07
CA ASP A 124 14.00 -10.08 8.20
C ASP A 124 13.61 -9.66 6.78
N GLU A 125 12.48 -10.15 6.27
CA GLU A 125 11.92 -9.71 4.99
C GLU A 125 11.44 -8.26 5.04
N LEU A 126 10.83 -7.81 6.15
CA LEU A 126 10.49 -6.41 6.36
C LEU A 126 11.74 -5.53 6.47
N ARG A 127 12.79 -6.00 7.15
CA ARG A 127 14.11 -5.33 7.16
C ARG A 127 14.70 -5.23 5.77
N ALA A 128 14.65 -6.30 4.97
CA ALA A 128 15.15 -6.31 3.61
C ALA A 128 14.39 -5.33 2.71
N LEU A 129 13.05 -5.34 2.78
CA LEU A 129 12.17 -4.40 2.07
C LEU A 129 12.49 -2.95 2.44
N MET A 130 12.48 -2.62 3.73
CA MET A 130 12.75 -1.26 4.18
C MET A 130 14.17 -0.80 3.86
N SER A 131 15.16 -1.69 3.93
CA SER A 131 16.53 -1.40 3.53
C SER A 131 16.63 -1.14 2.02
N MET A 132 15.96 -1.93 1.19
CA MET A 132 15.88 -1.71 -0.25
C MET A 132 15.25 -0.37 -0.60
N LEU A 133 14.14 0.00 0.06
CA LEU A 133 13.51 1.30 -0.15
C LEU A 133 14.45 2.45 0.26
N ARG A 134 15.12 2.36 1.42
CA ARG A 134 16.08 3.39 1.88
C ARG A 134 17.33 3.51 1.02
N ARG A 135 17.78 2.45 0.36
CA ARG A 135 18.89 2.52 -0.60
C ARG A 135 18.52 3.30 -1.85
N ASN A 136 17.24 3.27 -2.24
CA ASN A 136 16.75 3.87 -3.48
C ASN A 136 16.11 5.24 -3.29
N PHE A 137 15.56 5.51 -2.10
CA PHE A 137 14.80 6.71 -1.76
C PHE A 137 15.25 7.30 -0.43
N THR A 138 15.15 8.63 -0.30
CA THR A 138 15.42 9.33 0.96
C THR A 138 14.11 9.49 1.73
N LEU A 139 13.96 8.76 2.83
CA LEU A 139 12.81 8.94 3.72
C LEU A 139 12.95 10.26 4.50
N ALA A 140 12.06 11.22 4.24
CA ALA A 140 12.04 12.52 4.88
C ALA A 140 11.88 12.44 6.41
N PRO A 141 12.68 13.18 7.21
CA PRO A 141 12.41 13.33 8.63
C PRO A 141 10.99 13.83 8.88
N GLY A 142 10.25 13.15 9.77
CA GLY A 142 8.85 13.49 10.06
C GLY A 142 7.84 13.06 8.99
N GLY A 143 8.23 12.27 7.99
CA GLY A 143 7.30 11.67 7.04
C GLY A 143 6.34 10.65 7.70
N GLU A 144 5.21 10.40 7.06
CA GLU A 144 4.25 9.40 7.50
C GLU A 144 4.60 8.02 6.92
N TYR A 145 4.96 7.07 7.79
CA TYR A 145 5.36 5.72 7.39
C TYR A 145 4.41 4.72 8.03
N SER A 146 3.56 4.14 7.19
CA SER A 146 2.41 3.36 7.62
C SER A 146 2.45 1.93 7.10
N ILE A 147 1.86 1.03 7.89
CA ILE A 147 1.73 -0.39 7.56
C ILE A 147 0.37 -0.93 8.06
N GLU A 148 -0.28 -1.73 7.23
CA GLU A 148 -1.45 -2.51 7.61
C GLU A 148 -1.04 -3.76 8.39
N VAL A 149 -1.75 -4.04 9.49
CA VAL A 149 -1.43 -5.11 10.44
C VAL A 149 -2.65 -5.99 10.65
N ASP A 150 -2.45 -7.29 10.48
CA ASP A 150 -3.38 -8.31 10.95
C ASP A 150 -3.14 -8.52 12.46
N PRO A 151 -4.12 -8.26 13.34
CA PRO A 151 -3.91 -8.39 14.78
C PRO A 151 -3.59 -9.82 15.22
N ARG A 152 -3.80 -10.84 14.37
CA ARG A 152 -3.48 -12.24 14.68
C ARG A 152 -2.00 -12.59 14.50
N THR A 153 -1.23 -11.76 13.79
CA THR A 153 0.17 -12.05 13.41
C THR A 153 1.18 -11.16 14.12
N VAL A 154 0.74 -10.36 15.09
CA VAL A 154 1.55 -9.34 15.77
C VAL A 154 1.54 -9.54 17.29
N ASP A 155 2.69 -9.30 17.90
CA ASP A 155 2.90 -9.21 19.34
C ASP A 155 3.72 -7.96 19.69
N ALA A 156 4.00 -7.73 20.97
CA ALA A 156 4.80 -6.60 21.42
C ALA A 156 6.20 -6.56 20.79
N ARG A 157 6.81 -7.72 20.54
CA ARG A 157 8.13 -7.84 19.91
C ARG A 157 8.07 -7.40 18.45
N ARG A 158 7.06 -7.86 17.70
CA ARG A 158 6.81 -7.46 16.31
C ARG A 158 6.55 -5.96 16.21
N LEU A 159 5.75 -5.39 17.11
CA LEU A 159 5.52 -3.93 17.15
C LEU A 159 6.81 -3.14 17.38
N ALA A 160 7.69 -3.63 18.25
CA ALA A 160 9.01 -3.02 18.46
C ALA A 160 9.87 -3.06 17.19
N VAL A 161 9.84 -4.16 16.43
CA VAL A 161 10.52 -4.26 15.13
C VAL A 161 9.93 -3.27 14.12
N LEU A 162 8.61 -3.14 14.03
CA LEU A 162 7.98 -2.16 13.13
C LEU A 162 8.38 -0.72 13.48
N ALA A 163 8.45 -0.39 14.78
CA ALA A 163 8.92 0.92 15.24
C ALA A 163 10.42 1.14 14.93
N GLU A 164 11.28 0.13 15.14
CA GLU A 164 12.70 0.14 14.76
C GLU A 164 12.86 0.40 13.26
N LEU A 165 12.00 -0.21 12.45
CA LEU A 165 11.94 -0.03 11.00
C LEU A 165 11.44 1.36 10.59
N GLY A 166 11.05 2.22 11.53
CA GLY A 166 10.64 3.59 11.28
C GLY A 166 9.16 3.77 10.95
N PHE A 167 8.33 2.72 11.08
CA PHE A 167 6.88 2.89 10.98
C PHE A 167 6.37 3.69 12.17
N ASN A 168 5.57 4.71 11.89
CA ASN A 168 5.01 5.62 12.89
C ASN A 168 3.47 5.72 12.81
N ARG A 169 2.84 4.94 11.94
CA ARG A 169 1.39 4.79 11.82
C ARG A 169 1.02 3.33 11.51
N LEU A 170 0.02 2.79 12.20
CA LEU A 170 -0.47 1.44 11.98
C LEU A 170 -1.97 1.48 11.63
N SER A 171 -2.41 0.54 10.79
CA SER A 171 -3.82 0.28 10.51
C SER A 171 -4.16 -1.15 10.89
N PHE A 172 -5.09 -1.35 11.81
CA PHE A 172 -5.50 -2.67 12.29
C PHE A 172 -6.82 -3.11 11.69
N GLY A 173 -6.83 -4.29 11.07
CA GLY A 173 -8.04 -4.93 10.58
C GLY A 173 -8.80 -5.71 11.66
N VAL A 174 -9.47 -5.03 12.60
CA VAL A 174 -10.26 -5.69 13.68
C VAL A 174 -11.54 -6.37 13.17
N GLN A 175 -12.24 -5.70 12.25
CA GLN A 175 -13.56 -6.09 11.70
C GLN A 175 -14.70 -6.03 12.72
N ASP A 176 -14.74 -6.94 13.69
CA ASP A 176 -15.77 -7.03 14.73
C ASP A 176 -15.22 -7.80 15.95
N PHE A 177 -15.72 -7.51 17.15
CA PHE A 177 -15.40 -8.25 18.37
C PHE A 177 -16.42 -9.36 18.69
N ASP A 178 -17.56 -9.39 18.02
CA ASP A 178 -18.58 -10.42 18.20
C ASP A 178 -18.11 -11.77 17.63
N LEU A 179 -18.01 -12.77 18.52
CA LEU A 179 -17.59 -14.13 18.18
C LEU A 179 -18.54 -14.84 17.20
N ALA A 180 -19.81 -14.44 17.11
CA ALA A 180 -20.74 -14.97 16.12
C ALA A 180 -20.44 -14.43 14.72
N VAL A 181 -19.97 -13.18 14.61
CA VAL A 181 -19.59 -12.53 13.35
C VAL A 181 -18.22 -13.02 12.87
N GLN A 182 -17.30 -13.35 13.78
CA GLN A 182 -15.96 -13.84 13.45
C GLN A 182 -15.91 -15.27 12.89
N LYS A 183 -17.02 -16.01 12.89
CA LYS A 183 -17.11 -17.41 12.43
C LYS A 183 -17.18 -17.54 10.91
#